data_AF-A0A932Z8N5-F1
#
_entry.id   AF-A0A932Z8N5-F1
#
_cell.length_a   1.000
_cell.length_b   1.000
_cell.length_c   1.000
_cell.angle_alpha   90.00
_cell.angle_beta   90.00
_cell.angle_gamma   90.00
#
_symmetry.space_group_name_H-M   'P 1'
#
loop_
_entity.id
_entity.type
_entity.pdbx_description
1 polymer ?
#
loop_
_entity_poly.entity_id
_entity_poly.type
_entity_poly.pdbx_seq_one_letter_code
_entity_poly.pdbx_strand_id
1 'polypeptide(L)' 'MPSCKEVSELLSQAQERPLTFPEKFALHVHLPLCKGCRNFREQLGFIRAAVRRYIDQDDTPR' A
#
# COMPACT_ATOMS: atom_id res chain seq x y z
N MET A 1 7.95 3.97 17.95
CA MET A 1 8.18 3.66 16.53
C MET A 1 7.44 2.37 16.23
N PRO A 2 6.52 2.33 15.25
CA PRO A 2 5.74 1.13 14.97
C PRO A 2 6.64 0.02 14.42
N SER A 3 6.30 -1.23 14.69
CA SER A 3 6.97 -2.41 14.16
C SER A 3 6.72 -2.57 12.66
N CYS A 4 7.60 -3.29 11.97
CA CYS A 4 7.41 -3.61 10.55
C CYS A 4 6.07 -4.34 10.30
N LYS A 5 5.61 -5.16 11.26
CA LYS A 5 4.34 -5.88 11.19
C LYS A 5 3.15 -4.90 11.18
N GLU A 6 3.08 -4.01 12.16
CA GLU A 6 2.02 -2.99 12.25
C GLU A 6 2.01 -2.09 11.00
N VAL A 7 3.19 -1.71 10.51
CA VAL A 7 3.31 -0.90 9.29
C VAL A 7 2.82 -1.66 8.06
N SER A 8 3.20 -2.94 7.91
CA SER A 8 2.72 -3.76 6.79
C SER A 8 1.20 -3.96 6.82
N GLU A 9 0.62 -4.10 8.02
CA GLU A 9 -0.82 -4.23 8.21
C GLU A 9 -1.54 -2.92 7.83
N LEU A 10 -1.05 -1.77 8.30
CA LEU A 10 -1.59 -0.46 7.90
C LEU A 10 -1.46 -0.20 6.40
N LEU A 11 -0.35 -0.62 5.77
CA LEU A 11 -0.16 -0.51 4.32
C LEU A 11 -1.16 -1.38 3.54
N SER A 12 -1.50 -2.56 4.06
CA SER A 12 -2.53 -3.43 3.49
C SER A 12 -3.92 -2.78 3.66
N GLN A 13 -4.26 -2.32 4.86
CA GLN A 13 -5.53 -1.67 5.14
C GLN A 13 -5.73 -0.40 4.29
N ALA A 14 -4.65 0.33 3.97
CA ALA A 14 -4.69 1.48 3.07
C ALA A 14 -5.14 1.13 1.64
N GLN A 15 -5.10 -0.15 1.25
CA GLN A 15 -5.61 -0.59 -0.06
C GLN A 15 -7.14 -0.67 -0.07
N GLU A 16 -7.74 -1.03 1.06
CA GLU A 16 -9.17 -1.29 1.21
C GLU A 16 -9.93 -0.06 1.74
N ARG A 17 -9.32 0.68 2.68
CA ARG A 17 -9.92 1.84 3.33
C ARG A 17 -8.95 3.02 3.42
N PRO A 18 -9.47 4.26 3.51
CA PRO A 18 -8.64 5.38 3.90
C PRO A 18 -8.10 5.19 5.33
N LEU A 19 -6.83 5.55 5.51
CA LEU A 19 -6.21 5.62 6.83
C LEU A 19 -6.60 6.92 7.55
N THR A 20 -6.74 6.82 8.86
CA THR A 20 -6.89 7.96 9.78
C THR A 20 -5.58 8.74 9.87
N PHE A 21 -5.64 9.98 10.37
CA PHE A 21 -4.46 10.81 10.60
C PHE A 21 -3.36 10.15 11.45
N PRO A 22 -3.65 9.52 12.62
CA PRO A 22 -2.62 8.85 13.40
C PRO A 22 -1.97 7.67 12.67
N GLU A 23 -2.74 6.91 11.88
CA GLU A 23 -2.21 5.79 11.08
C GLU A 23 -1.26 6.29 9.98
N LYS A 24 -1.61 7.38 9.30
CA LYS A 24 -0.73 8.03 8.33
C LYS A 24 0.56 8.53 8.98
N PHE A 25 0.48 9.08 10.18
CA PHE A 25 1.65 9.54 10.93
C PHE A 25 2.59 8.37 11.27
N ALA A 26 2.04 7.23 11.72
CA ALA A 26 2.81 6.02 12.00
C ALA A 26 3.63 5.53 10.78
N LEU A 27 3.02 5.58 9.58
CA LEU A 27 3.73 5.26 8.34
C LEU A 27 4.82 6.29 8.03
N HIS A 28 4.54 7.58 8.20
CA HIS A 28 5.47 8.66 7.87
C HIS A 28 6.75 8.62 8.72
N VAL A 29 6.66 8.20 9.98
CA VAL A 29 7.84 8.07 10.86
C VAL A 29 8.66 6.80 10.59
N HIS A 30 8.04 5.71 10.12
CA HIS A 30 8.73 4.43 9.95
C HIS A 30 9.31 4.22 8.55
N LEU A 31 8.59 4.62 7.50
CA LEU A 31 9.00 4.40 6.10
C LEU A 31 10.37 5.01 5.74
N PRO A 32 10.80 6.18 6.27
CA PRO A 32 12.13 6.70 5.99
C PRO A 32 13.25 5.78 6.49
N LEU A 33 13.00 5.03 7.57
CA LEU A 33 14.00 4.25 8.30
C LEU A 33 14.02 2.78 7.86
N CYS A 34 12.93 2.26 7.28
CA CYS A 34 12.82 0.85 6.89
C CYS A 34 12.67 0.67 5.38
N LYS A 35 13.74 0.24 4.71
CA LYS A 35 13.74 -0.08 3.27
C LYS A 35 12.74 -1.21 2.92
N GLY A 36 12.56 -2.18 3.81
CA GLY A 36 11.62 -3.29 3.61
C GLY A 36 10.18 -2.83 3.48
N CYS A 37 9.71 -2.00 4.44
CA CYS A 37 8.35 -1.46 4.41
C CYS A 37 8.14 -0.50 3.23
N ARG A 38 9.15 0.27 2.81
CA ARG A 38 9.04 1.07 1.57
C ARG A 38 8.84 0.18 0.36
N ASN A 39 9.67 -0.85 0.20
CA ASN A 39 9.58 -1.76 -0.94
C ASN A 39 8.21 -2.47 -0.98
N PHE A 40 7.71 -2.89 0.18
CA PHE A 40 6.39 -3.50 0.29
C PHE A 40 5.27 -2.54 -0.15
N ARG A 41 5.34 -1.26 0.24
CA ARG A 41 4.39 -0.23 -0.23
C ARG A 41 4.39 -0.09 -1.76
N GLU A 42 5.58 -0.06 -2.37
CA GLU A 42 5.70 0.02 -3.84
C GLU A 42 5.15 -1.24 -4.52
N GLN A 43 5.39 -2.43 -3.95
CA GLN A 43 4.82 -3.69 -4.45
C GLN A 43 3.29 -3.71 -4.43
N LEU A 44 2.67 -3.25 -3.33
CA LEU A 44 1.22 -3.13 -3.26
C LEU A 44 0.66 -2.18 -4.33
N GLY A 45 1.34 -1.04 -4.55
CA GLY A 45 0.98 -0.09 -5.61
C GLY A 45 1.09 -0.71 -7.01
N PHE A 46 2.16 -1.47 -7.27
CA PHE A 46 2.37 -2.18 -8.53
C PHE A 46 1.24 -3.20 -8.79
N ILE A 47 0.94 -4.05 -7.82
CA ILE A 47 -0.13 -5.07 -7.96
C ILE A 47 -1.46 -4.38 -8.23
N ARG A 48 -1.80 -3.33 -7.48
CA ARG A 48 -3.06 -2.60 -7.68
C ARG A 48 -3.15 -1.95 -9.06
N ALA A 49 -2.06 -1.39 -9.55
CA ALA A 49 -2.00 -0.82 -10.89
C ALA A 49 -2.15 -1.90 -11.97
N ALA A 50 -1.49 -3.05 -11.81
CA ALA A 50 -1.61 -4.18 -12.73
C ALA A 50 -3.06 -4.73 -12.79
N VAL A 51 -3.69 -4.92 -11.64
CA VAL A 51 -5.10 -5.39 -11.56
C VAL A 51 -6.05 -4.39 -12.23
N ARG A 52 -5.88 -3.08 -11.99
CA ARG A 52 -6.71 -2.06 -12.65
C ARG A 52 -6.57 -2.10 -14.18
N ARG A 53 -5.34 -2.19 -14.68
CA ARG A 53 -5.09 -2.30 -16.13
C ARG A 53 -5.68 -3.57 -16.72
N TYR A 54 -5.66 -4.68 -15.98
CA TYR A 54 -6.27 -5.94 -16.42
C TYR A 54 -7.79 -5.81 -16.55
N ILE A 55 -8.46 -5.23 -15.56
CA ILE A 55 -9.91 -4.98 -15.60
C ILE A 55 -10.28 -4.03 -16.74
N ASP A 56 -9.53 -2.93 -16.91
CA ASP A 56 -9.77 -1.97 -18.00
C ASP A 56 -9.59 -2.61 -19.39
N GLN A 57 -8.70 -3.61 -19.52
CA GLN A 57 -8.49 -4.34 -20.77
C GLN A 57 -9.62 -5.34 -21.08
N ASP A 58 -10.14 -6.05 -20.07
CA ASP A 58 -11.26 -7.00 -20.24
C ASP A 58 -12.61 -6.29 -20.52
N ASP A 59 -12.74 -4.99 -20.22
CA ASP A 59 -13.93 -4.18 -20.55
C ASP A 59 -13.91 -3.63 -22.00
N THR A 60 -12.87 -3.97 -22.78
CA THR A 60 -12.87 -3.73 -24.24
C THR A 60 -13.62 -4.87 -24.91
N PRO A 61 -14.76 -4.63 -25.60
CA PRO A 61 -15.49 -5.71 -26.25
C PRO A 61 -14.58 -6.33 -27.32
N ARG A 62 -14.24 -7.61 -27.13
CA ARG A 62 -13.58 -8.44 -28.14
C ARG A 62 -14.55 -8.85 -29.24
#